data_AF-A0A6L9ULL8-F1
#
_entry.id   AF-A0A6L9ULL8-F1
#
_cell.length_a   1.000
_cell.length_b   1.000
_cell.length_c   1.000
_cell.angle_alpha   90.00
_cell.angle_beta   90.00
_cell.angle_gamma   90.00
#
_symmetry.space_group_name_H-M   'P 1'
#
loop_
_entity.id
_entity.type
_entity.pdbx_description
1 polymer ?
#
loop_
_entity_poly.entity_id
_entity_poly.type
_entity_poly.pdbx_seq_one_letter_code
_entity_poly.pdbx_strand_id
1 'polypeptide(L)'
;FICIYGIGNALLIKNLAKHYKHLFVFESEIELFILALSTINLSEELCSGKIYLVDIEEERVDIQLLILFDMKDISEYLSLYEMFVNNVYYKKFYEDIWHKADELCEKNIKVVIRNLGSNSDLSFECYSHLLQNIPSMLESIPFQRILS
;
A
#
# COMPACT_ATOMS: atom_id res chain seq x y z
N PHE A 1 -4.82 -3.87 -1.59
CA PHE A 1 -3.86 -3.33 -0.61
C PHE A 1 -3.72 -1.83 -0.85
N ILE A 2 -2.94 -1.11 -0.05
CA ILE A 2 -2.62 0.30 -0.29
C ILE A 2 -1.21 0.60 0.22
N CYS A 3 -0.48 1.48 -0.49
CA CYS A 3 0.86 1.94 -0.12
C CYS A 3 0.82 3.43 0.21
N ILE A 4 1.32 3.80 1.38
CA ILE A 4 1.31 5.18 1.86
C ILE A 4 2.69 5.57 2.34
N TYR A 5 3.20 6.70 1.83
CA TYR A 5 4.36 7.36 2.39
C TYR A 5 3.95 8.34 3.50
N GLY A 6 4.55 8.17 4.67
CA GLY A 6 4.37 9.02 5.83
C GLY A 6 3.36 8.46 6.85
N ILE A 7 3.81 8.09 8.04
CA ILE A 7 2.90 7.61 9.10
C ILE A 7 2.12 8.76 9.75
N GLY A 8 2.69 9.97 9.78
CA GLY A 8 2.12 11.13 10.46
C GLY A 8 1.79 10.82 11.92
N ASN A 9 0.57 11.13 12.36
CA ASN A 9 0.08 10.80 13.70
C ASN A 9 -0.61 9.43 13.79
N ALA A 10 -0.46 8.56 12.79
CA ALA A 10 -1.13 7.25 12.66
C ALA A 10 -2.69 7.25 12.59
N LEU A 11 -3.38 8.39 12.71
CA LEU A 11 -4.84 8.41 12.74
C LEU A 11 -5.46 7.98 11.41
N LEU A 12 -4.87 8.46 10.30
CA LEU A 12 -5.28 8.05 8.96
C LEU A 12 -5.06 6.54 8.78
N ILE A 13 -3.88 6.05 9.14
CA ILE A 13 -3.50 4.64 9.04
C ILE A 13 -4.50 3.75 9.80
N LYS A 14 -4.87 4.13 11.03
CA LYS A 14 -5.87 3.41 11.83
C LYS A 14 -7.24 3.32 11.16
N ASN A 15 -7.68 4.42 10.54
CA ASN A 15 -8.97 4.42 9.85
C ASN A 15 -8.94 3.58 8.57
N LEU A 16 -7.84 3.63 7.82
CA LEU A 16 -7.68 2.84 6.59
C LEU A 16 -7.57 1.34 6.88
N ALA A 17 -6.94 0.94 8.00
CA ALA A 17 -6.83 -0.47 8.40
C ALA A 17 -8.18 -1.18 8.64
N LYS A 18 -9.28 -0.42 8.77
CA LYS A 18 -10.64 -0.97 8.83
C LYS A 18 -11.18 -1.43 7.47
N HIS A 19 -10.65 -0.88 6.38
CA HIS A 19 -11.15 -1.05 5.03
C HIS A 19 -10.19 -1.82 4.11
N TYR A 20 -8.90 -1.77 4.40
CA TYR A 20 -7.87 -2.46 3.62
C TYR A 20 -7.32 -3.68 4.37
N LYS A 21 -7.13 -4.79 3.65
CA LYS A 21 -6.52 -6.02 4.19
C LYS A 21 -5.02 -5.89 4.42
N HIS A 22 -4.32 -5.17 3.54
CA HIS A 22 -2.88 -4.93 3.59
C HIS A 22 -2.61 -3.44 3.36
N LEU A 23 -1.95 -2.81 4.33
CA LEU A 23 -1.61 -1.40 4.37
C LEU A 23 -0.10 -1.27 4.60
N PHE A 24 0.62 -0.85 3.57
CA PHE A 24 2.05 -0.59 3.65
C PHE A 24 2.26 0.88 3.99
N VAL A 25 2.99 1.14 5.08
CA VAL A 25 3.29 2.48 5.57
C VAL A 25 4.80 2.67 5.52
N PHE A 26 5.25 3.51 4.61
CA PHE A 26 6.64 3.81 4.37
C PHE A 26 7.07 5.04 5.16
N GLU A 27 8.26 4.97 5.77
CA GLU A 27 8.97 6.14 6.28
C GLU A 27 10.48 6.00 6.09
N SER A 28 11.15 7.14 6.08
CA SER A 28 12.62 7.23 6.09
C SER A 28 13.20 7.51 7.49
N GLU A 29 12.36 7.92 8.44
CA GLU A 29 12.77 8.30 9.79
C GLU A 29 12.06 7.40 10.80
N ILE A 30 12.81 6.49 11.43
CA ILE A 30 12.24 5.49 12.35
C ILE A 30 11.61 6.13 13.59
N GLU A 31 12.10 7.31 14.00
CA GLU A 31 11.55 8.10 15.11
C GLU A 31 10.09 8.49 14.86
N LEU A 32 9.68 8.69 13.60
CA LEU A 32 8.29 8.99 13.27
C LEU A 32 7.37 7.80 13.54
N PHE A 33 7.83 6.57 13.29
CA PHE A 33 7.09 5.37 13.68
C PHE A 33 6.94 5.29 15.21
N ILE A 34 8.03 5.52 15.96
CA ILE A 34 8.00 5.47 17.43
C ILE A 34 7.02 6.50 17.98
N LEU A 35 7.05 7.74 17.48
CA LEU A 35 6.16 8.81 17.91
C LEU A 35 4.68 8.46 17.63
N ALA A 36 4.39 7.97 16.42
CA ALA A 36 3.03 7.59 16.03
C ALA A 36 2.50 6.41 16.87
N LEU A 37 3.32 5.39 17.12
CA LEU A 37 2.93 4.24 17.94
C LEU A 37 2.80 4.56 19.43
N SER A 38 3.50 5.60 19.91
CA SER A 38 3.33 6.11 21.28
C SER A 38 2.00 6.85 21.49
N THR A 39 1.43 7.41 20.42
CA THR A 39 0.21 8.23 20.47
C THR A 39 -1.04 7.45 20.12
N ILE A 40 -0.96 6.48 19.20
CA ILE A 40 -2.09 5.67 18.76
C ILE A 40 -1.77 4.19 18.90
N ASN A 41 -2.67 3.46 19.57
CA ASN A 41 -2.60 2.01 19.64
C ASN A 41 -3.00 1.39 18.29
N LEU A 42 -2.02 0.73 17.64
CA LEU A 42 -2.13 -0.07 16.41
C LEU A 42 -1.75 -1.55 16.63
N SER A 43 -1.69 -2.03 17.88
CA SER A 43 -1.13 -3.34 18.21
C SER A 43 -1.90 -4.48 17.54
N GLU A 44 -3.23 -4.39 17.47
CA GLU A 44 -4.07 -5.42 16.86
C GLU A 44 -3.85 -5.49 15.34
N GLU A 45 -3.79 -4.34 14.69
CA GLU A 45 -3.58 -4.23 13.25
C GLU A 45 -2.17 -4.69 12.83
N LEU A 46 -1.15 -4.43 13.67
CA LEU A 46 0.21 -4.93 13.47
C LEU A 46 0.29 -6.45 13.72
N CYS A 47 -0.27 -6.95 14.83
CA CYS A 47 -0.24 -8.38 15.16
C CYS A 47 -1.04 -9.23 14.17
N SER A 48 -2.11 -8.68 13.59
CA SER A 48 -2.91 -9.37 12.57
C SER A 48 -2.30 -9.32 11.16
N GLY A 49 -1.15 -8.65 10.99
CA GLY A 49 -0.49 -8.53 9.68
C GLY A 49 -1.25 -7.65 8.69
N LYS A 50 -2.11 -6.74 9.16
CA LYS A 50 -2.81 -5.78 8.28
C LYS A 50 -1.94 -4.59 7.93
N ILE A 51 -1.08 -4.16 8.85
CA ILE A 51 -0.18 -3.02 8.67
C ILE A 51 1.25 -3.52 8.56
N TYR A 52 1.94 -3.10 7.51
CA TYR A 52 3.36 -3.32 7.30
C TYR A 52 4.07 -1.98 7.41
N LEU A 53 4.92 -1.83 8.42
CA LEU A 53 5.79 -0.66 8.55
C LEU A 53 7.06 -0.94 7.74
N VAL A 54 7.38 -0.04 6.82
CA VAL A 54 8.52 -0.16 5.91
C VAL A 54 9.46 1.01 6.13
N ASP A 55 10.64 0.71 6.65
CA ASP A 55 11.73 1.67 6.71
C ASP A 55 12.49 1.64 5.38
N ILE A 56 12.56 2.77 4.69
CA ILE A 56 13.23 2.89 3.39
C ILE A 56 14.75 2.88 3.52
N GLU A 57 15.28 3.32 4.67
CA GLU A 57 16.72 3.37 4.90
C GLU A 57 17.29 2.01 5.35
N GLU A 58 16.43 1.02 5.63
CA GLU A 58 16.83 -0.33 5.98
C GLU A 58 17.47 -1.05 4.77
N GLU A 59 18.68 -1.59 4.95
CA GLU A 59 19.48 -2.19 3.87
C GLU A 59 18.74 -3.30 3.11
N ARG A 60 17.85 -4.01 3.79
CA ARG A 60 17.13 -5.18 3.25
C ARG A 60 15.69 -4.89 2.85
N VAL A 61 15.30 -3.62 2.76
CA VAL A 61 13.94 -3.21 2.36
C VAL A 61 13.52 -3.84 1.02
N ASP A 62 14.44 -3.92 0.05
CA ASP A 62 14.21 -4.53 -1.26
C ASP A 62 13.75 -6.00 -1.13
N ILE A 63 14.45 -6.79 -0.30
CA ILE A 63 14.13 -8.21 -0.09
C ILE A 63 12.79 -8.36 0.64
N GLN A 64 12.55 -7.51 1.64
CA GLN A 64 11.30 -7.51 2.39
C GLN A 64 10.10 -7.25 1.46
N LEU A 65 10.19 -6.26 0.59
CA LEU A 65 9.15 -5.93 -0.37
C LEU A 65 8.91 -7.04 -1.38
N LEU A 66 9.96 -7.68 -1.90
CA LEU A 66 9.81 -8.84 -2.79
C LEU A 66 8.99 -9.96 -2.14
N ILE A 67 9.32 -10.32 -0.90
CA ILE A 67 8.61 -11.37 -0.16
C ILE A 67 7.14 -10.99 0.05
N LEU A 68 6.87 -9.74 0.45
CA LEU A 68 5.52 -9.28 0.72
C LEU A 68 4.67 -9.18 -0.55
N PHE A 69 5.24 -8.71 -1.66
CA PHE A 69 4.53 -8.59 -2.93
C PHE A 69 4.31 -9.93 -3.62
N ASP A 70 5.13 -10.95 -3.36
CA ASP A 70 4.94 -12.30 -3.89
C ASP A 70 3.84 -13.09 -3.15
N MET A 71 3.34 -12.60 -2.01
CA MET A 71 2.20 -13.22 -1.33
C MET A 71 0.97 -13.18 -2.24
N LYS A 72 0.30 -14.34 -2.40
CA LYS A 72 -0.78 -14.54 -3.38
C LYS A 72 -1.91 -13.49 -3.28
N ASP A 73 -2.30 -13.16 -2.06
CA ASP A 73 -3.35 -12.18 -1.75
C ASP A 73 -2.99 -10.73 -2.11
N ILE A 74 -1.70 -10.44 -2.30
CA ILE A 74 -1.19 -9.12 -2.72
C ILE A 74 -0.87 -9.13 -4.22
N SER A 75 -0.25 -10.20 -4.71
CA SER A 75 0.24 -10.33 -6.08
C SER A 75 -0.87 -10.16 -7.13
N GLU A 76 -2.07 -10.66 -6.85
CA GLU A 76 -3.29 -10.50 -7.66
C GLU A 76 -3.69 -9.03 -7.89
N TYR A 77 -3.31 -8.13 -6.98
CA TYR A 77 -3.69 -6.71 -7.03
C TYR A 77 -2.55 -5.78 -7.47
N LEU A 78 -1.32 -6.28 -7.68
CA LEU A 78 -0.15 -5.43 -7.91
C LEU A 78 -0.27 -4.50 -9.13
N SER A 79 -1.12 -4.84 -10.09
CA SER A 79 -1.41 -3.97 -11.23
C SER A 79 -2.15 -2.67 -10.86
N LEU A 80 -2.78 -2.63 -9.67
CA LEU A 80 -3.48 -1.48 -9.10
C LEU A 80 -2.60 -0.66 -8.16
N TYR A 81 -1.29 -0.89 -8.18
CA TYR A 81 -0.35 -0.18 -7.33
C TYR A 81 -0.39 1.34 -7.56
N GLU A 82 -0.46 2.10 -6.47
CA GLU A 82 -0.28 3.55 -6.43
C GLU A 82 0.32 3.92 -5.07
N MET A 83 1.31 4.82 -5.06
CA MET A 83 1.88 5.39 -3.83
C MET A 83 1.11 6.66 -3.42
N PHE A 84 0.50 6.64 -2.25
CA PHE A 84 -0.17 7.81 -1.69
C PHE A 84 0.73 8.54 -0.70
N VAL A 85 0.79 9.87 -0.77
CA VAL A 85 1.52 10.68 0.22
C VAL A 85 0.54 11.26 1.23
N ASN A 86 0.74 10.95 2.52
CA ASN A 86 -0.22 11.23 3.60
C ASN A 86 -0.56 12.73 3.76
N ASN A 87 0.44 13.62 3.73
CA ASN A 87 0.25 15.05 3.98
C ASN A 87 1.15 15.92 3.07
N VAL A 88 0.74 17.17 2.89
CA VAL A 88 1.49 18.28 2.27
C VAL A 88 2.89 18.43 2.88
N TYR A 89 3.05 18.13 4.18
CA TYR A 89 4.36 18.10 4.84
C TYR A 89 5.36 17.19 4.09
N TYR A 90 4.99 15.93 3.86
CA TYR A 90 5.85 14.98 3.16
C TYR A 90 6.08 15.39 1.70
N LYS A 91 5.02 15.88 1.02
CA LYS A 91 5.16 16.38 -0.36
C LYS A 91 6.17 17.52 -0.48
N LYS A 92 6.33 18.34 0.56
CA LYS A 92 7.20 19.53 0.53
C LYS A 92 8.62 19.25 1.00
N PHE A 93 8.80 18.39 2.00
CA PHE A 93 10.10 18.20 2.66
C PHE A 93 10.76 16.86 2.36
N TYR A 94 9.99 15.89 1.87
CA TYR A 94 10.46 14.52 1.60
C TYR A 94 10.22 14.14 0.13
N GLU A 95 10.14 15.11 -0.78
CA GLU A 95 9.77 14.88 -2.19
C GLU A 95 10.65 13.82 -2.85
N ASP A 96 11.97 14.04 -2.79
CA ASP A 96 12.95 13.11 -3.35
C ASP A 96 12.91 11.73 -2.69
N ILE A 97 12.54 11.64 -1.42
CA ILE A 97 12.59 10.40 -0.63
C ILE A 97 11.35 9.55 -0.92
N TRP A 98 10.16 10.15 -0.98
CA TRP A 98 8.97 9.38 -1.35
C TRP A 98 9.01 8.93 -2.81
N HIS A 99 9.62 9.70 -3.71
CA HIS A 99 9.89 9.25 -5.08
C HIS A 99 10.81 8.03 -5.11
N LYS A 100 11.87 7.98 -4.29
CA LYS A 100 12.71 6.77 -4.15
C LYS A 100 11.90 5.58 -3.66
N ALA A 101 10.99 5.78 -2.70
CA ALA A 101 10.13 4.72 -2.19
C ALA A 101 9.18 4.16 -3.27
N ASP A 102 8.64 5.05 -4.09
CA ASP A 102 7.79 4.72 -5.23
C ASP A 102 8.56 3.92 -6.30
N GLU A 103 9.74 4.40 -6.70
CA GLU A 103 10.64 3.69 -7.62
C GLU A 103 11.05 2.30 -7.10
N LEU A 104 11.32 2.21 -5.80
CA LEU A 104 11.64 0.94 -5.13
C LEU A 104 10.48 -0.05 -5.24
N CYS A 105 9.26 0.39 -4.97
CA CYS A 105 8.08 -0.45 -5.11
C CYS A 105 7.87 -0.88 -6.56
N GLU A 106 7.91 0.05 -7.52
CA GLU A 106 7.76 -0.28 -8.93
C GLU A 106 8.77 -1.32 -9.41
N LYS A 107 10.04 -1.17 -9.02
CA LYS A 107 11.11 -2.12 -9.36
C LYS A 107 10.79 -3.51 -8.82
N ASN A 108 10.40 -3.61 -7.56
CA ASN A 108 10.08 -4.89 -6.93
C ASN A 108 8.82 -5.53 -7.53
N ILE A 109 7.78 -4.73 -7.81
CA ILE A 109 6.56 -5.19 -8.49
C ILE A 109 6.87 -5.73 -9.88
N LYS A 110 7.70 -5.03 -10.67
CA LYS A 110 8.13 -5.50 -12.00
C LYS A 110 8.84 -6.86 -11.92
N VAL A 111 9.66 -7.09 -10.89
CA VAL A 111 10.32 -8.38 -10.66
C VAL A 111 9.30 -9.47 -10.31
N VAL A 112 8.38 -9.21 -9.40
CA VAL A 112 7.33 -10.17 -9.00
C VAL A 112 6.45 -10.55 -10.18
N ILE A 113 5.92 -9.55 -10.93
CA ILE A 113 5.09 -9.79 -12.11
C ILE A 113 5.85 -10.60 -13.18
N ARG A 114 7.13 -10.31 -13.40
CA ARG A 114 7.96 -11.09 -14.33
C ARG A 114 8.12 -12.54 -13.88
N ASN A 115 8.32 -12.77 -12.58
CA ASN A 115 8.51 -14.11 -12.01
C ASN A 115 7.22 -14.95 -12.03
N LEU A 116 6.04 -14.31 -11.97
CA LEU A 116 4.74 -14.97 -12.15
C LEU A 116 4.55 -15.54 -13.58
N GLY A 117 5.41 -15.17 -14.54
CA GLY A 117 5.49 -15.78 -15.87
C GLY A 117 4.66 -15.08 -16.96
N SER A 118 4.95 -15.42 -18.22
CA SER A 118 4.33 -14.85 -19.44
C SER A 118 2.83 -15.16 -19.63
N ASN A 119 2.23 -15.92 -18.71
CA ASN A 119 0.80 -16.24 -18.69
C ASN A 119 0.05 -15.40 -17.64
N SER A 120 0.68 -14.35 -17.09
CA SER A 120 0.05 -13.46 -16.12
C SER A 120 -0.98 -12.57 -16.82
N ASP A 121 -2.13 -13.16 -17.07
CA ASP A 121 -3.41 -12.50 -17.31
C ASP A 121 -3.87 -11.70 -16.06
N LEU A 122 -2.95 -11.14 -15.27
CA LEU A 122 -3.21 -10.31 -14.08
C LEU A 122 -4.13 -9.14 -14.42
N SER A 123 -3.98 -8.56 -15.62
CA SER A 123 -4.88 -7.54 -16.14
C SER A 123 -6.30 -8.08 -16.34
N PHE A 124 -6.46 -9.32 -16.83
CA PHE A 124 -7.77 -9.98 -16.93
C PHE A 124 -8.32 -10.41 -15.57
N GLU A 125 -7.49 -10.84 -14.63
CA GLU A 125 -7.93 -11.15 -13.26
C GLU A 125 -8.43 -9.89 -12.56
N CYS A 126 -7.69 -8.78 -12.63
CA CYS A 126 -8.13 -7.48 -12.11
C CYS A 126 -9.43 -7.02 -12.78
N TYR A 127 -9.56 -7.20 -14.10
CA TYR A 127 -10.80 -6.90 -14.81
C TYR A 127 -11.96 -7.80 -14.37
N SER A 128 -11.71 -9.09 -14.13
CA SER A 128 -12.70 -10.04 -13.61
C SER A 128 -13.17 -9.65 -12.20
N HIS A 129 -12.24 -9.23 -11.33
CA HIS A 129 -12.56 -8.73 -10.00
C HIS A 129 -13.35 -7.43 -10.08
N LEU A 130 -13.03 -6.51 -10.99
CA LEU A 130 -13.82 -5.30 -11.22
C LEU A 130 -15.25 -5.69 -11.60
N LEU A 131 -15.44 -6.55 -12.61
CA LEU A 131 -16.77 -6.98 -13.06
C LEU A 131 -17.59 -7.62 -11.93
N GLN A 132 -16.97 -8.44 -11.08
CA GLN A 132 -17.63 -9.07 -9.94
C GLN A 132 -18.03 -8.05 -8.86
N ASN A 133 -17.28 -6.96 -8.70
CA ASN A 133 -17.54 -5.93 -7.69
C ASN A 133 -18.41 -4.76 -8.21
N ILE A 134 -18.67 -4.63 -9.52
CA ILE A 134 -19.55 -3.57 -10.04
C ILE A 134 -20.89 -3.48 -9.31
N PRO A 135 -21.63 -4.58 -9.04
CA PRO A 135 -22.91 -4.50 -8.35
C PRO A 135 -22.81 -3.87 -6.95
N SER A 136 -21.82 -4.29 -6.15
CA SER A 136 -21.60 -3.73 -4.80
C SER A 136 -21.05 -2.30 -4.86
N MET A 137 -20.26 -1.96 -5.88
CA MET A 137 -19.80 -0.59 -6.12
C MET A 137 -20.97 0.35 -6.46
N LEU A 138 -21.95 -0.11 -7.25
CA LEU A 138 -23.15 0.67 -7.60
C LEU A 138 -24.10 0.90 -6.42
N GLU A 139 -24.07 0.05 -5.40
CA GLU A 139 -24.78 0.31 -4.14
C GLU A 139 -24.15 1.45 -3.33
N SER A 140 -22.87 1.76 -3.58
CA SER A 140 -22.17 2.86 -2.91
C SER A 140 -22.52 4.23 -3.53
N ILE A 141 -22.89 5.17 -2.66
CA ILE A 141 -23.25 6.57 -3.00
C ILE A 141 -22.19 7.28 -3.89
N PRO A 142 -20.87 7.07 -3.71
CA PRO A 142 -19.87 7.75 -4.53
C PRO A 142 -19.90 7.35 -6.01
N PHE A 143 -20.15 6.08 -6.33
CA PHE A 143 -20.04 5.58 -7.71
C PHE A 143 -21.23 6.00 -8.58
N GLN A 144 -22.44 6.02 -7.99
CA GLN A 144 -23.65 6.51 -8.68
C GLN A 144 -23.49 7.98 -9.12
N ARG A 145 -22.79 8.79 -8.33
CA ARG A 145 -22.54 10.21 -8.63
C ARG A 145 -21.50 10.46 -9.72
N ILE A 146 -20.62 9.50 -9.98
CA ILE A 146 -19.59 9.61 -11.06
C ILE A 146 -20.22 9.32 -12.43
N LEU A 147 -21.29 8.52 -12.46
CA LEU A 147 -21.99 8.12 -13.70
C LEU A 147 -23.11 9.09 -14.12
N SER A 148 -23.50 10.03 -13.25
CA SER A 148 -24.55 11.04 -13.47
C SER A 148 -23.99 12.37 -13.93
#